data_AF-A0A528A4I3-F1
#
_entry.id   AF-A0A528A4I3-F1
#
_cell.length_a   1.000
_cell.length_b   1.000
_cell.length_c   1.000
_cell.angle_alpha   90.00
_cell.angle_beta   90.00
_cell.angle_gamma   90.00
#
_symmetry.space_group_name_H-M   'P 1'
#
loop_
_entity.id
_entity.type
_entity.pdbx_description
1 polymer ?
#
loop_
_entity_poly.entity_id
_entity_poly.type
_entity_poly.pdbx_seq_one_letter_code
_entity_poly.pdbx_strand_id
1 'polypeptide(L)'
;MPLPEPIFRHTDLDFASLHLYEEGTIDDPSDTVAPALGMARIVGKALGEIRDGRPFLDSEHGPIHSFKDKKITLPEPFDDEYFRHLQWAHLAAGGAGGGMRWPNRTPHVLTLGMRRAQRSLADFLPLIDWVSFRRAHLGDQMRVSGPDGAAVACGDDSQAVVWLVRRDTIGRNGMLRAGAVPVPAALELPGLARGTYRVIAWDTNAGRQTAEWQANSDGWLKLDVPPFSADVALAIRGV
;
A
#
# COMPACT_ATOMS: atom_id res chain seq x y z
N MET A 1 -25.57 -5.70 -19.34
CA MET A 1 -24.96 -6.19 -18.09
C MET A 1 -24.20 -5.02 -17.47
N PRO A 2 -24.39 -4.68 -16.18
CA PRO A 2 -23.59 -3.65 -15.52
C PRO A 2 -22.10 -3.99 -15.57
N LEU A 3 -21.23 -3.00 -15.79
CA LEU A 3 -19.77 -3.19 -15.90
C LEU A 3 -19.12 -4.00 -14.76
N PRO A 4 -19.59 -3.93 -13.49
CA PRO A 4 -19.01 -4.72 -12.43
C PRO A 4 -19.18 -6.24 -12.58
N GLU A 5 -20.24 -6.69 -13.26
CA GLU A 5 -20.59 -8.11 -13.33
C GLU A 5 -19.52 -8.95 -14.05
N PRO A 6 -19.09 -8.63 -15.28
CA PRO A 6 -18.07 -9.42 -15.97
C PRO A 6 -16.67 -9.26 -15.39
N ILE A 7 -16.43 -8.27 -14.52
CA ILE A 7 -15.09 -7.95 -13.98
C ILE A 7 -14.89 -8.53 -12.58
N PHE A 8 -15.87 -8.34 -11.69
CA PHE A 8 -15.71 -8.64 -10.26
C PHE A 8 -16.55 -9.84 -9.78
N ARG A 9 -17.57 -10.25 -10.54
CA ARG A 9 -18.61 -11.18 -10.03
C ARG A 9 -18.85 -12.39 -10.91
N HIS A 10 -18.30 -12.42 -12.14
CA HIS A 10 -18.47 -13.55 -13.04
C HIS A 10 -17.95 -14.84 -12.40
N THR A 11 -18.74 -15.91 -12.39
CA THR A 11 -18.41 -17.16 -11.67
C THR A 11 -17.16 -17.85 -12.21
N ASP A 12 -16.85 -17.64 -13.48
CA ASP A 12 -15.70 -18.29 -14.14
C ASP A 12 -14.37 -17.57 -13.91
N LEU A 13 -14.35 -16.48 -13.13
CA LEU A 13 -13.11 -15.75 -12.80
C LEU A 13 -12.61 -16.12 -11.40
N ASP A 14 -11.41 -16.69 -11.31
CA ASP A 14 -10.78 -17.05 -10.03
C ASP A 14 -10.34 -15.82 -9.21
N PHE A 15 -10.07 -14.70 -9.88
CA PHE A 15 -9.71 -13.43 -9.28
C PHE A 15 -10.17 -12.28 -10.19
N ALA A 16 -10.39 -11.11 -9.61
CA ALA A 16 -10.70 -9.90 -10.36
C ALA A 16 -9.41 -9.14 -10.66
N SER A 17 -9.35 -8.46 -11.81
CA SER A 17 -8.20 -7.65 -12.17
C SER A 17 -8.57 -6.44 -13.01
N LEU A 18 -7.77 -5.38 -12.88
CA LEU A 18 -7.87 -4.14 -13.63
C LEU A 18 -6.47 -3.65 -14.03
N HIS A 19 -6.44 -2.79 -15.04
CA HIS A 19 -5.31 -1.90 -15.30
C HIS A 19 -5.65 -0.53 -14.69
N LEU A 20 -4.78 0.00 -13.83
CA LEU A 20 -5.03 1.18 -13.03
C LEU A 20 -4.21 2.38 -13.52
N TYR A 21 -4.90 3.29 -14.22
CA TYR A 21 -4.36 4.53 -14.78
C TYR A 21 -5.24 5.71 -14.38
N GLU A 22 -5.24 6.06 -13.10
CA GLU A 22 -5.98 7.23 -12.62
C GLU A 22 -5.39 8.52 -13.21
N GLU A 23 -6.24 9.26 -13.92
CA GLU A 23 -5.88 10.48 -14.65
C GLU A 23 -5.36 11.58 -13.72
N GLY A 24 -4.21 12.15 -14.08
CA GLY A 24 -3.55 13.25 -13.36
C GLY A 24 -2.85 12.83 -12.07
N THR A 25 -2.78 11.52 -11.78
CA THR A 25 -2.08 10.99 -10.60
C THR A 25 -1.23 9.79 -10.97
N ILE A 26 -1.81 8.61 -11.15
CA ILE A 26 -1.07 7.37 -11.44
C ILE A 26 -0.46 7.45 -12.84
N ASP A 27 -1.21 7.94 -13.82
CA ASP A 27 -0.76 8.06 -15.20
C ASP A 27 0.17 9.24 -15.48
N ASP A 28 0.18 10.24 -14.59
CA ASP A 28 0.97 11.48 -14.69
C ASP A 28 1.31 12.08 -13.32
N PRO A 29 2.20 11.44 -12.54
CA PRO A 29 2.43 11.81 -11.15
C PRO A 29 3.22 13.10 -10.99
N SER A 30 2.70 14.04 -10.19
CA SER A 30 3.43 15.21 -9.70
C SER A 30 4.20 14.96 -8.40
N ASP A 31 3.80 13.93 -7.66
CA ASP A 31 4.44 13.47 -6.43
C ASP A 31 4.28 11.94 -6.28
N THR A 32 5.00 11.35 -5.32
CA THR A 32 5.05 9.90 -5.12
C THR A 32 3.98 9.36 -4.17
N VAL A 33 3.18 10.22 -3.51
CA VAL A 33 2.23 9.83 -2.45
C VAL A 33 0.79 9.87 -2.95
N ALA A 34 0.35 10.94 -3.61
CA ALA A 34 -0.97 11.08 -4.20
C ALA A 34 -1.38 9.88 -5.08
N PRO A 35 -0.55 9.39 -6.04
CA PRO A 35 -0.89 8.20 -6.81
C PRO A 35 -1.07 6.94 -5.96
N ALA A 36 -0.29 6.79 -4.89
CA ALA A 36 -0.41 5.66 -3.98
C ALA A 36 -1.75 5.69 -3.20
N LEU A 37 -2.19 6.88 -2.77
CA LEU A 37 -3.51 7.03 -2.13
C LEU A 37 -4.66 6.81 -3.14
N GLY A 38 -4.48 7.25 -4.39
CA GLY A 38 -5.38 6.94 -5.50
C GLY A 38 -5.53 5.44 -5.74
N MET A 39 -4.40 4.73 -5.80
CA MET A 39 -4.33 3.27 -5.90
C MET A 39 -5.09 2.59 -4.76
N ALA A 40 -4.82 2.95 -3.51
CA ALA A 40 -5.51 2.39 -2.35
C ALA A 40 -7.03 2.57 -2.42
N ARG A 41 -7.48 3.76 -2.85
CA ARG A 41 -8.90 4.07 -3.04
C ARG A 41 -9.53 3.21 -4.13
N ILE A 42 -8.85 3.01 -5.26
CA ILE A 42 -9.38 2.18 -6.36
C ILE A 42 -9.44 0.71 -5.95
N VAL A 43 -8.39 0.19 -5.31
CA VAL A 43 -8.36 -1.18 -4.77
C VAL A 43 -9.50 -1.39 -3.77
N GLY A 44 -9.71 -0.46 -2.83
CA GLY A 44 -10.81 -0.54 -1.87
C GLY A 44 -12.19 -0.58 -2.55
N LYS A 45 -12.40 0.25 -3.59
CA LYS A 45 -13.64 0.21 -4.40
C LYS A 45 -13.80 -1.12 -5.13
N ALA A 46 -12.75 -1.63 -5.76
CA ALA A 46 -12.78 -2.91 -6.46
C ALA A 46 -13.10 -4.08 -5.54
N LEU A 47 -12.50 -4.12 -4.35
CA LEU A 47 -12.81 -5.12 -3.32
C LEU A 47 -14.26 -5.01 -2.83
N GLY A 48 -14.83 -3.80 -2.77
CA GLY A 48 -16.25 -3.59 -2.44
C GLY A 48 -17.23 -4.13 -3.49
N GLU A 49 -16.78 -4.34 -4.73
CA GLU A 49 -17.60 -4.96 -5.79
C GLU A 49 -17.61 -6.49 -5.73
N ILE A 50 -16.60 -7.08 -5.08
CA ILE A 50 -16.40 -8.53 -4.92
C ILE A 50 -17.23 -9.04 -3.75
N ARG A 51 -17.98 -10.13 -3.96
CA ARG A 51 -18.95 -10.66 -2.97
C ARG A 51 -18.59 -12.01 -2.39
N ASP A 52 -17.69 -12.74 -3.02
CA ASP A 52 -17.28 -14.09 -2.65
C ASP A 52 -15.87 -14.14 -2.05
N GLY A 53 -15.24 -12.97 -1.84
CA GLY A 53 -13.93 -12.85 -1.24
C GLY A 53 -12.76 -13.25 -2.13
N ARG A 54 -12.98 -13.42 -3.45
CA ARG A 54 -11.89 -13.73 -4.37
C ARG A 54 -10.81 -12.63 -4.37
N PRO A 55 -9.55 -12.95 -4.73
CA PRO A 55 -8.49 -11.96 -4.80
C PRO A 55 -8.78 -10.86 -5.84
N PHE A 56 -8.27 -9.66 -5.57
CA PHE A 56 -8.17 -8.57 -6.54
C PHE A 56 -6.70 -8.29 -6.83
N LEU A 57 -6.33 -8.14 -8.10
CA LEU A 57 -4.98 -7.80 -8.54
C LEU A 57 -5.02 -6.65 -9.54
N ASP A 58 -4.27 -5.59 -9.28
CA ASP A 58 -3.84 -4.68 -10.33
C ASP A 58 -2.82 -5.36 -11.26
N SER A 59 -3.23 -5.65 -12.50
CA SER A 59 -2.39 -6.31 -13.50
C SER A 59 -1.58 -5.33 -14.36
N GLU A 60 -1.83 -4.03 -14.25
CA GLU A 60 -1.02 -3.03 -14.94
C GLU A 60 -1.25 -1.61 -14.41
N HIS A 61 -0.19 -0.94 -13.96
CA HIS A 61 -0.20 0.49 -13.70
C HIS A 61 1.09 1.17 -14.18
N GLY A 62 1.01 2.48 -14.38
CA GLY A 62 2.18 3.34 -14.48
C GLY A 62 1.93 4.71 -15.10
N PRO A 63 2.96 5.57 -15.26
CA PRO A 63 2.85 6.93 -15.73
C PRO A 63 2.71 6.94 -17.26
N ILE A 64 1.68 6.27 -17.78
CA ILE A 64 1.49 6.08 -19.21
C ILE A 64 1.29 7.42 -19.92
N HIS A 65 0.62 8.40 -19.30
CA HIS A 65 0.43 9.71 -19.89
C HIS A 65 1.75 10.49 -19.93
N SER A 66 2.52 10.51 -18.83
CA SER A 66 3.86 11.11 -18.86
C SER A 66 4.75 10.49 -19.95
N PHE A 67 4.74 9.16 -20.08
CA PHE A 67 5.59 8.46 -21.04
C PHE A 67 5.11 8.56 -22.49
N LYS A 68 3.86 8.20 -22.75
CA LYS A 68 3.31 8.06 -24.10
C LYS A 68 2.98 9.41 -24.72
N ASP A 69 2.37 10.30 -23.96
CA ASP A 69 1.80 11.53 -24.51
C ASP A 69 2.77 12.69 -24.32
N LYS A 70 3.35 12.83 -23.13
CA LYS A 70 4.34 13.89 -22.84
C LYS A 70 5.78 13.52 -23.24
N LYS A 71 6.05 12.26 -23.58
CA LYS A 71 7.38 11.75 -23.93
C LYS A 71 8.42 11.93 -22.81
N ILE A 72 7.97 11.93 -21.56
CA ILE A 72 8.79 12.06 -20.37
C ILE A 72 8.99 10.68 -19.76
N THR A 73 10.25 10.26 -19.63
CA THR A 73 10.62 9.18 -18.72
C THR A 73 10.85 9.78 -17.35
N LEU A 74 10.17 9.27 -16.32
CA LEU A 74 10.35 9.78 -14.96
C LEU A 74 11.82 9.61 -14.51
N PRO A 75 12.39 10.57 -13.76
CA PRO A 75 13.70 10.40 -13.14
C PRO A 75 13.72 9.14 -12.26
N GLU A 76 14.76 8.33 -12.39
CA GLU A 76 14.85 7.02 -11.71
C GLU A 76 14.59 7.08 -10.20
N PRO A 77 15.16 8.02 -9.41
CA PRO A 77 14.86 8.10 -7.98
C PRO A 77 13.38 8.36 -7.67
N PHE A 78 12.71 9.19 -8.48
CA PHE A 78 11.28 9.47 -8.33
C PHE A 78 10.47 8.22 -8.66
N ASP A 79 10.79 7.58 -9.78
CA ASP A 79 10.07 6.41 -10.29
C ASP A 79 10.20 5.20 -9.35
N ASP A 80 11.36 5.03 -8.72
CA ASP A 80 11.62 4.01 -7.71
C ASP A 80 10.77 4.20 -6.46
N GLU A 81 10.69 5.44 -5.96
CA GLU A 81 9.88 5.77 -4.78
C GLU A 81 8.38 5.69 -5.09
N TYR A 82 7.95 6.23 -6.24
CA TYR A 82 6.59 6.12 -6.75
C TYR A 82 6.14 4.66 -6.85
N PHE A 83 6.96 3.79 -7.45
CA PHE A 83 6.68 2.35 -7.54
C PHE A 83 6.59 1.71 -6.16
N ARG A 84 7.53 2.02 -5.27
CA ARG A 84 7.53 1.52 -3.88
C ARG A 84 6.25 1.92 -3.14
N HIS A 85 5.79 3.15 -3.26
CA HIS A 85 4.56 3.58 -2.58
C HIS A 85 3.31 2.91 -3.16
N LEU A 86 3.21 2.75 -4.48
CA LEU A 86 2.09 2.06 -5.12
C LEU A 86 1.97 0.60 -4.68
N GLN A 87 3.08 -0.14 -4.62
CA GLN A 87 3.03 -1.53 -4.17
C GLN A 87 2.55 -1.68 -2.72
N TRP A 88 2.96 -0.76 -1.83
CA TRP A 88 2.58 -0.80 -0.43
C TRP A 88 1.13 -0.37 -0.24
N ALA A 89 0.69 0.66 -0.97
CA ALA A 89 -0.70 1.06 -0.99
C ALA A 89 -1.63 -0.02 -1.55
N HIS A 90 -1.23 -0.71 -2.63
CA HIS A 90 -2.01 -1.82 -3.20
C HIS A 90 -2.14 -2.97 -2.20
N LEU A 91 -1.02 -3.43 -1.61
CA LEU A 91 -1.02 -4.51 -0.63
C LEU A 91 -1.83 -4.12 0.61
N ALA A 92 -1.54 -2.96 1.18
CA ALA A 92 -2.19 -2.49 2.40
C ALA A 92 -3.68 -2.22 2.16
N ALA A 93 -4.12 -1.87 0.95
CA ALA A 93 -5.55 -1.73 0.67
C ALA A 93 -6.29 -3.08 0.57
N GLY A 94 -5.57 -4.21 0.53
CA GLY A 94 -6.11 -5.56 0.48
C GLY A 94 -5.94 -6.28 -0.86
N GLY A 95 -5.27 -5.64 -1.82
CA GLY A 95 -4.93 -6.26 -3.09
C GLY A 95 -3.94 -7.41 -2.94
N ALA A 96 -3.98 -8.36 -3.87
CA ALA A 96 -3.05 -9.47 -3.92
C ALA A 96 -1.69 -9.01 -4.46
N GLY A 97 -0.65 -9.03 -3.62
CA GLY A 97 0.68 -8.57 -4.00
C GLY A 97 0.79 -7.04 -4.12
N GLY A 98 1.79 -6.56 -4.87
CA GLY A 98 2.10 -5.13 -5.01
C GLY A 98 1.57 -4.46 -6.28
N GLY A 99 0.67 -5.11 -7.03
CA GLY A 99 0.30 -4.67 -8.37
C GLY A 99 1.43 -4.85 -9.40
N MET A 100 1.09 -4.77 -10.68
CA MET A 100 2.03 -4.99 -11.78
C MET A 100 2.39 -3.69 -12.47
N ARG A 101 3.68 -3.33 -12.37
CA ARG A 101 4.23 -2.12 -12.97
C ARG A 101 4.52 -2.30 -14.45
N TRP A 102 3.85 -1.52 -15.30
CA TRP A 102 4.35 -1.27 -16.65
C TRP A 102 5.55 -0.31 -16.58
N PRO A 103 6.75 -0.65 -17.09
CA PRO A 103 7.95 0.15 -16.82
C PRO A 103 7.90 1.60 -17.28
N ASN A 104 7.17 1.92 -18.36
CA ASN A 104 7.08 3.26 -18.94
C ASN A 104 8.45 3.97 -19.10
N ARG A 105 9.47 3.20 -19.53
CA ARG A 105 10.82 3.68 -19.86
C ARG A 105 11.41 2.91 -21.04
N THR A 106 12.52 3.41 -21.59
CA THR A 106 13.29 2.73 -22.66
C THR A 106 14.69 2.34 -22.14
N PRO A 107 15.08 1.05 -22.17
CA PRO A 107 14.24 -0.11 -22.51
C PRO A 107 13.13 -0.35 -21.47
N HIS A 108 12.10 -1.12 -21.84
CA HIS A 108 10.98 -1.50 -20.95
C HIS A 108 11.43 -2.51 -19.89
N VAL A 109 12.22 -2.04 -18.92
CA VAL A 109 12.75 -2.84 -17.82
C VAL A 109 12.49 -2.13 -16.48
N LEU A 110 12.32 -2.90 -15.41
CA LEU A 110 12.34 -2.32 -14.06
C LEU A 110 13.75 -1.87 -13.70
N THR A 111 13.86 -0.80 -12.93
CA THR A 111 15.13 -0.31 -12.36
C THR A 111 15.61 -1.26 -11.26
N LEU A 112 16.85 -1.06 -10.81
CA LEU A 112 17.36 -1.76 -9.63
C LEU A 112 16.59 -1.36 -8.35
N GLY A 113 16.18 -0.09 -8.22
CA GLY A 113 15.40 0.36 -7.07
C GLY A 113 14.02 -0.30 -7.00
N MET A 114 13.34 -0.44 -8.14
CA MET A 114 12.08 -1.19 -8.23
C MET A 114 12.26 -2.66 -7.84
N ARG A 115 13.34 -3.31 -8.29
CA ARG A 115 13.64 -4.70 -7.88
C ARG A 115 13.92 -4.81 -6.38
N ARG A 116 14.59 -3.82 -5.78
CA ARG A 116 14.79 -3.75 -4.32
C ARG A 116 13.47 -3.56 -3.57
N ALA A 117 12.57 -2.72 -4.08
CA ALA A 117 11.24 -2.53 -3.51
C ALA A 117 10.39 -3.82 -3.57
N GLN A 118 10.45 -4.55 -4.69
CA GLN A 118 9.82 -5.89 -4.80
C GLN A 118 10.40 -6.87 -3.79
N ARG A 119 11.73 -6.85 -3.59
CA ARG A 119 12.40 -7.69 -2.59
C ARG A 119 11.96 -7.34 -1.17
N SER A 120 11.92 -6.05 -0.82
CA SER A 120 11.41 -5.54 0.46
C SER A 120 9.99 -6.04 0.76
N LEU A 121 9.09 -5.99 -0.24
CA LEU A 121 7.74 -6.54 -0.10
C LEU A 121 7.76 -8.04 0.16
N ALA A 122 8.52 -8.79 -0.65
CA ALA A 122 8.62 -10.24 -0.55
C ALA A 122 9.16 -10.68 0.82
N ASP A 123 10.14 -9.96 1.38
CA ASP A 123 10.70 -10.24 2.70
C ASP A 123 9.73 -9.88 3.84
N PHE A 124 8.76 -8.98 3.61
CA PHE A 124 7.68 -8.67 4.56
C PHE A 124 6.58 -9.72 4.58
N LEU A 125 6.25 -10.35 3.44
CA LEU A 125 5.12 -11.29 3.34
C LEU A 125 5.13 -12.40 4.42
N PRO A 126 6.25 -13.05 4.77
CA PRO A 126 6.26 -14.09 5.81
C PRO A 126 5.79 -13.65 7.20
N LEU A 127 5.68 -12.34 7.45
CA LEU A 127 5.20 -11.80 8.72
C LEU A 127 3.68 -11.92 8.91
N ILE A 128 2.93 -12.30 7.87
CA ILE A 128 1.46 -12.42 7.84
C ILE A 128 1.08 -13.86 7.49
N ASP A 129 -0.01 -14.37 8.07
CA ASP A 129 -0.58 -15.67 7.69
C ASP A 129 -1.59 -15.50 6.54
N TRP A 130 -1.07 -15.44 5.32
CA TRP A 130 -1.88 -15.21 4.11
C TRP A 130 -2.91 -16.30 3.82
N VAL A 131 -2.77 -17.50 4.39
CA VAL A 131 -3.70 -18.61 4.15
C VAL A 131 -5.03 -18.36 4.86
N SER A 132 -4.97 -17.81 6.08
CA SER A 132 -6.15 -17.49 6.88
C SER A 132 -6.62 -16.04 6.69
N PHE A 133 -5.76 -15.16 6.17
CA PHE A 133 -5.99 -13.72 6.15
C PHE A 133 -7.13 -13.29 5.21
N ARG A 134 -8.21 -12.73 5.79
CA ARG A 134 -9.23 -12.01 5.04
C ARG A 134 -8.86 -10.53 4.95
N ARG A 135 -8.45 -10.09 3.76
CA ARG A 135 -7.93 -8.74 3.51
C ARG A 135 -9.06 -7.71 3.36
N ALA A 136 -9.92 -7.55 4.38
CA ALA A 136 -10.97 -6.54 4.31
C ALA A 136 -10.35 -5.14 4.35
N HIS A 137 -10.65 -4.30 3.37
CA HIS A 137 -10.16 -2.93 3.32
C HIS A 137 -10.69 -2.13 4.53
N LEU A 138 -9.77 -1.55 5.33
CA LEU A 138 -10.12 -0.80 6.54
C LEU A 138 -10.27 0.71 6.29
N GLY A 139 -9.83 1.21 5.14
CA GLY A 139 -10.15 2.54 4.60
C GLY A 139 -10.22 3.69 5.62
N ASP A 140 -11.30 4.47 5.54
CA ASP A 140 -11.58 5.65 6.38
C ASP A 140 -12.02 5.29 7.82
N GLN A 141 -12.00 4.01 8.19
CA GLN A 141 -12.45 3.57 9.52
C GLN A 141 -11.35 3.70 10.58
N MET A 142 -10.10 3.86 10.15
CA MET A 142 -8.95 4.05 11.03
C MET A 142 -8.83 5.49 11.50
N ARG A 143 -8.15 5.68 12.62
CA ARG A 143 -7.77 7.02 13.08
C ARG A 143 -6.26 7.11 13.22
N VAL A 144 -5.70 8.17 12.65
CA VAL A 144 -4.28 8.50 12.75
C VAL A 144 -4.16 9.82 13.47
N SER A 145 -3.25 9.89 14.44
CA SER A 145 -2.87 11.13 15.10
C SER A 145 -1.35 11.25 15.16
N GLY A 146 -0.85 12.49 15.18
CA GLY A 146 0.58 12.80 15.08
C GLY A 146 0.89 13.65 13.83
N PRO A 147 1.95 13.34 13.06
CA PRO A 147 2.31 14.13 11.88
C PRO A 147 1.20 14.12 10.83
N ASP A 148 1.22 15.12 9.94
CA ASP A 148 0.37 15.08 8.75
C ASP A 148 0.79 13.90 7.86
N GLY A 149 0.00 12.84 7.94
CA GLY A 149 0.21 11.60 7.23
C GLY A 149 -1.11 11.00 6.74
N ALA A 150 -0.97 9.93 5.96
CA ALA A 150 -2.05 9.09 5.53
C ALA A 150 -1.76 7.64 5.92
N ALA A 151 -2.83 6.86 6.10
CA ALA A 151 -2.76 5.44 6.40
C ALA A 151 -3.61 4.68 5.39
N VAL A 152 -3.13 3.51 5.01
CA VAL A 152 -3.88 2.51 4.25
C VAL A 152 -3.77 1.20 5.02
N ALA A 153 -4.88 0.48 5.19
CA ALA A 153 -4.83 -0.82 5.84
C ALA A 153 -5.91 -1.78 5.36
N CYS A 154 -5.62 -3.06 5.59
CA CYS A 154 -6.56 -4.16 5.47
C CYS A 154 -6.37 -5.09 6.67
N GLY A 155 -7.44 -5.77 7.07
CA GLY A 155 -7.43 -6.57 8.28
C GLY A 155 -8.60 -7.54 8.36
N ASP A 156 -8.45 -8.53 9.23
CA ASP A 156 -9.54 -9.35 9.75
C ASP A 156 -9.52 -9.32 11.29
N ASP A 157 -10.20 -10.28 11.91
CA ASP A 157 -10.31 -10.39 13.35
C ASP A 157 -9.02 -10.86 14.04
N SER A 158 -7.99 -11.28 13.30
CA SER A 158 -6.78 -11.90 13.82
C SER A 158 -5.47 -11.24 13.37
N GLN A 159 -5.49 -10.52 12.24
CA GLN A 159 -4.28 -9.92 11.67
C GLN A 159 -4.60 -8.73 10.77
N ALA A 160 -3.62 -7.85 10.58
CA ALA A 160 -3.74 -6.67 9.74
C ALA A 160 -2.40 -6.27 9.11
N VAL A 161 -2.51 -5.59 7.97
CA VAL A 161 -1.40 -4.91 7.29
C VAL A 161 -1.73 -3.43 7.23
N VAL A 162 -0.80 -2.59 7.65
CA VAL A 162 -0.92 -1.14 7.58
C VAL A 162 0.27 -0.57 6.82
N TRP A 163 0.04 0.45 6.01
CA TRP A 163 1.08 1.32 5.49
C TRP A 163 0.78 2.77 5.89
N LEU A 164 1.75 3.41 6.54
CA LEU A 164 1.70 4.79 6.99
C LEU A 164 2.69 5.61 6.19
N VAL A 165 2.28 6.76 5.69
CA VAL A 165 3.12 7.66 4.89
C VAL A 165 2.94 9.10 5.33
N ARG A 166 4.05 9.83 5.45
CA ARG A 166 4.06 11.26 5.79
C ARG A 166 3.83 12.11 4.55
N ARG A 167 2.97 13.12 4.68
CA ARG A 167 2.67 14.10 3.62
C ARG A 167 3.39 15.42 3.85
N ASP A 168 3.68 15.75 5.11
CA ASP A 168 4.43 16.95 5.49
C ASP A 168 5.90 16.95 5.02
N THR A 169 6.42 15.79 4.62
CA THR A 169 7.81 15.63 4.19
C THR A 169 7.99 15.62 2.68
N ILE A 170 6.93 15.83 1.88
CA ILE A 170 7.03 15.94 0.42
C ILE A 170 7.90 17.16 0.07
N GLY A 171 8.94 16.93 -0.72
CA GLY A 171 9.87 17.93 -1.23
C GLY A 171 9.36 18.61 -2.50
N ARG A 172 10.08 19.63 -2.95
CA ARG A 172 9.76 20.34 -4.21
C ARG A 172 9.87 19.47 -5.46
N ASN A 173 10.58 18.35 -5.36
CA ASN A 173 10.71 17.34 -6.41
C ASN A 173 9.60 16.28 -6.36
N GLY A 174 8.57 16.45 -5.52
CA GLY A 174 7.46 15.51 -5.38
C GLY A 174 7.82 14.22 -4.63
N MET A 175 9.04 14.08 -4.12
CA MET A 175 9.48 12.91 -3.34
C MET A 175 9.49 13.20 -1.85
N LEU A 176 9.43 12.16 -1.02
CA LEU A 176 9.64 12.27 0.42
C LEU A 176 11.09 12.64 0.73
N ARG A 177 11.31 13.56 1.68
CA ARG A 177 12.66 13.98 2.07
C ARG A 177 13.35 12.88 2.89
N ALA A 178 14.39 12.28 2.32
CA ALA A 178 15.20 11.22 2.95
C ALA A 178 15.81 11.59 4.32
N GLY A 179 16.02 12.89 4.60
CA GLY A 179 16.56 13.39 5.87
C GLY A 179 15.52 13.98 6.82
N ALA A 180 14.22 13.73 6.60
CA ALA A 180 13.19 14.20 7.51
C ALA A 180 13.38 13.59 8.91
N VAL A 181 13.25 14.43 9.94
CA VAL A 181 13.34 13.99 11.34
C VAL A 181 12.26 12.93 11.60
N PRO A 182 12.61 11.73 12.11
CA PRO A 182 11.63 10.74 12.48
C PRO A 182 10.68 11.25 13.56
N VAL A 183 9.39 11.00 13.41
CA VAL A 183 8.37 11.41 14.39
C VAL A 183 7.41 10.25 14.67
N PRO A 184 6.93 10.09 15.92
CA PRO A 184 5.98 9.03 16.26
C PRO A 184 4.59 9.34 15.68
N ALA A 185 3.77 8.32 15.55
CA ALA A 185 2.35 8.44 15.24
C ALA A 185 1.54 7.52 16.15
N ALA A 186 0.28 7.86 16.40
CA ALA A 186 -0.66 6.96 17.06
C ALA A 186 -1.75 6.55 16.07
N LEU A 187 -2.06 5.25 16.08
CA LEU A 187 -3.00 4.62 15.14
C LEU A 187 -4.05 3.83 15.92
N GLU A 188 -5.32 4.02 15.59
CA GLU A 188 -6.43 3.20 16.06
C GLU A 188 -7.01 2.40 14.88
N LEU A 189 -6.97 1.07 14.98
CA LEU A 189 -7.46 0.14 13.98
C LEU A 189 -8.71 -0.61 14.47
N PRO A 190 -9.82 -0.56 13.73
CA PRO A 190 -10.98 -1.39 14.03
C PRO A 190 -10.82 -2.81 13.46
N GLY A 191 -11.72 -3.71 13.86
CA GLY A 191 -11.91 -5.02 13.22
C GLY A 191 -11.13 -6.16 13.86
N LEU A 192 -10.02 -5.88 14.55
CA LEU A 192 -9.26 -6.90 15.27
C LEU A 192 -9.98 -7.33 16.57
N ALA A 193 -10.11 -8.64 16.79
CA ALA A 193 -10.75 -9.20 17.97
C ALA A 193 -10.03 -8.77 19.26
N ARG A 194 -10.73 -8.89 20.39
CA ARG A 194 -10.12 -8.63 21.70
C ARG A 194 -8.97 -9.60 21.95
N GLY A 195 -7.81 -9.07 22.34
CA GLY A 195 -6.63 -9.88 22.57
C GLY A 195 -5.33 -9.09 22.48
N THR A 196 -4.22 -9.82 22.56
CA THR A 196 -2.86 -9.28 22.42
C THR A 196 -2.34 -9.57 21.02
N TYR A 197 -1.68 -8.58 20.44
CA TYR A 197 -1.14 -8.63 19.09
C TYR A 197 0.35 -8.35 19.11
N ARG A 198 1.11 -9.13 18.35
CA ARG A 198 2.49 -8.83 17.97
C ARG A 198 2.45 -7.86 16.80
N VAL A 199 3.23 -6.78 16.90
CA VAL A 199 3.32 -5.74 15.89
C VAL A 199 4.77 -5.58 15.48
N ILE A 200 5.02 -5.59 14.17
CA ILE A 200 6.34 -5.40 13.58
C ILE A 200 6.29 -4.18 12.68
N ALA A 201 7.15 -3.20 12.92
CA ALA A 201 7.38 -2.09 12.00
C ALA A 201 8.46 -2.47 10.98
N TRP A 202 8.20 -2.14 9.73
CA TRP A 202 9.02 -2.46 8.57
C TRP A 202 9.40 -1.20 7.81
N ASP A 203 10.69 -0.95 7.67
CA ASP A 203 11.22 0.09 6.79
C ASP A 203 11.04 -0.38 5.34
N THR A 204 10.07 0.22 4.66
CA THR A 204 9.67 -0.14 3.30
C THR A 204 10.78 0.10 2.28
N ASN A 205 11.68 1.05 2.53
CA ASN A 205 12.80 1.41 1.67
C ASN A 205 14.03 0.53 1.94
N ALA A 206 14.39 0.32 3.21
CA ALA A 206 15.52 -0.52 3.59
C ALA A 206 15.22 -2.02 3.52
N GLY A 207 13.93 -2.40 3.49
CA GLY A 207 13.51 -3.81 3.43
C GLY A 207 13.86 -4.59 4.68
N ARG A 208 13.64 -4.01 5.86
CA ARG A 208 13.94 -4.67 7.13
C ARG A 208 13.01 -4.22 8.26
N GLN A 209 12.87 -5.09 9.25
CA GLN A 209 12.25 -4.77 10.53
C GLN A 209 13.05 -3.66 11.26
N THR A 210 12.33 -2.69 11.81
CA THR A 210 12.90 -1.58 12.60
C THR A 210 12.49 -1.61 14.05
N ALA A 211 11.32 -2.17 14.36
CA ALA A 211 10.83 -2.33 15.71
C ALA A 211 9.85 -3.49 15.81
N GLU A 212 9.69 -4.00 17.03
CA GLU A 212 8.70 -5.00 17.38
C GLU A 212 8.18 -4.74 18.79
N TRP A 213 6.87 -4.85 18.97
CA TRP A 213 6.22 -4.65 20.25
C TRP A 213 4.90 -5.43 20.33
N GLN A 214 4.28 -5.42 21.50
CA GLN A 214 2.93 -5.94 21.70
C GLN A 214 1.94 -4.81 21.93
N ALA A 215 0.71 -5.00 21.45
CA ALA A 215 -0.40 -4.09 21.70
C ALA A 215 -1.66 -4.89 21.98
N ASN A 216 -2.60 -4.27 22.71
CA ASN A 216 -3.87 -4.91 23.05
C ASN A 216 -5.01 -4.28 22.27
N SER A 217 -5.93 -5.10 21.80
CA SER A 217 -7.22 -4.67 21.23
C SER A 217 -8.33 -4.91 22.23
N ASP A 218 -9.20 -3.93 22.42
CA ASP A 218 -10.50 -4.06 23.10
C ASP A 218 -11.69 -4.15 22.11
N GLY A 219 -11.38 -4.37 20.82
CA GLY A 219 -12.23 -4.14 19.66
C GLY A 219 -11.67 -3.02 18.77
N TRP A 220 -10.80 -2.18 19.34
CA TRP A 220 -9.92 -1.26 18.62
C TRP A 220 -8.48 -1.52 19.05
N LEU A 221 -7.61 -1.83 18.10
CA LEU A 221 -6.17 -1.94 18.36
C LEU A 221 -5.55 -0.55 18.35
N LYS A 222 -5.03 -0.12 19.51
CA LYS A 222 -4.34 1.16 19.67
C LYS A 222 -2.84 0.94 19.62
N LEU A 223 -2.17 1.65 18.73
CA LEU A 223 -0.75 1.51 18.45
C LEU A 223 -0.03 2.84 18.62
N ASP A 224 0.97 2.86 19.49
CA ASP A 224 2.03 3.88 19.49
C ASP A 224 3.11 3.44 18.50
N VAL A 225 3.07 3.99 17.29
CA VAL A 225 4.00 3.66 16.21
C VAL A 225 5.34 4.36 16.48
N PRO A 226 6.46 3.61 16.52
CA PRO A 226 7.78 4.20 16.69
C PRO A 226 8.10 5.27 15.64
N PRO A 227 8.98 6.23 15.95
CA PRO A 227 9.30 7.32 15.04
C PRO A 227 9.77 6.85 13.65
N PHE A 228 9.21 7.43 12.59
CA PHE A 228 9.58 7.15 11.20
C PHE A 228 9.71 8.44 10.37
N SER A 229 10.60 8.42 9.37
CA SER A 229 10.96 9.61 8.58
C SER A 229 10.03 9.87 7.39
N ALA A 230 9.71 8.83 6.63
CA ALA A 230 8.98 8.93 5.36
C ALA A 230 7.72 8.07 5.40
N ASP A 231 7.89 6.76 5.37
CA ASP A 231 6.81 5.80 5.46
C ASP A 231 7.26 4.53 6.22
N VAL A 232 6.29 3.77 6.70
CA VAL A 232 6.50 2.53 7.44
C VAL A 232 5.33 1.58 7.18
N ALA A 233 5.62 0.28 7.04
CA ALA A 233 4.60 -0.76 7.00
C ALA A 233 4.54 -1.48 8.34
N LEU A 234 3.35 -1.89 8.77
CA LEU A 234 3.13 -2.66 9.98
C LEU A 234 2.55 -4.03 9.63
N ALA A 235 3.18 -5.08 10.15
CA ALA A 235 2.59 -6.41 10.21
C ALA A 235 2.03 -6.63 11.62
N ILE A 236 0.75 -6.97 11.72
CA ILE A 236 0.04 -7.13 12.99
C ILE A 236 -0.58 -8.54 13.01
N ARG A 237 -0.32 -9.31 14.07
CA ARG A 237 -0.86 -10.66 14.25
C ARG A 237 -1.23 -10.94 15.70
N GLY A 238 -2.35 -11.63 15.92
CA GLY A 238 -2.71 -12.17 17.22
C GLY A 238 -1.62 -13.11 17.76
N VAL A 239 -1.40 -13.05 19.08
CA VAL A 239 -0.46 -13.92 19.82
C VAL A 239 -1.14 -15.21 20.25
#